data_AF-A0A972MYZ0-F1
#
_entry.id   AF-A0A972MYZ0-F1
#
_cell.length_a   1.000
_cell.length_b   1.000
_cell.length_c   1.000
_cell.angle_alpha   90.00
_cell.angle_beta   90.00
_cell.angle_gamma   90.00
#
_symmetry.space_group_name_H-M   'P 1'
#
loop_
_entity.id
_entity.type
_entity.pdbx_description
1 polymer ?
#
loop_
_entity_poly.entity_id
_entity_poly.type
_entity_poly.pdbx_seq_one_letter_code
_entity_poly.pdbx_strand_id
1 'polypeptide(L)'
;MLLFLLDATYTVYKSGDDGSVGTLRWAIEMANSTTSPDTVEFNIPTSDPGYVCVSGNCWWRITLSDTLPDITSPLLLDGWSQTAYAGNTNLCAPSFRAAPDSAGWTGVRDGESRQVGTLGATLPYFPCPEVEIDLNGLSSVWGFLTIASDSVMLRGIALFGGGGSSGSQVIRVRPGSDGVILREMFVGIPADGSIPTDSTPSDCIFVDESTSGVLARLYVGFCGSHGVKFGNTSATTSGGWVLDSSEIFASAWYFNQGDNVNIYFRNVRLLHNLIHSSDHPTASDIRVFGAGVEIRYDADSAQILESTIYGNGTKGIFVDGGAEDVEILFNRIYGNGWHLPGPGVGVGERKGISRRVLISSNHFSHNGGLAIDLDSSGASGSAGDGPTCNDGLRQTFNSNVLIDYPYIDSARMYVVSGDTLLLVWGRALTGADSVEVYLVSTPDTSKCPGDMNGHGEGGTLLGRAAVLLGEFSMSVKVDSSGPDWSSGSLYITSISTDPEGNTSEFSENFPLPVPVGESDELGVSEFVRSPKPDAHVRIYGADGRLIFTGRYGDFTGRGVLFVVEGGRVIKVLR
;
A
#
# COMPACT_ATOMS: atom_id res chain seq x y z
N MET A 1 32.84 -32.71 -15.63
CA MET A 1 33.63 -31.64 -15.01
C MET A 1 33.09 -30.34 -15.57
N LEU A 2 32.07 -29.76 -14.92
CA LEU A 2 31.58 -28.42 -15.26
C LEU A 2 32.70 -27.47 -14.84
N LEU A 3 33.40 -26.90 -15.82
CA LEU A 3 34.31 -25.79 -15.58
C LEU A 3 33.41 -24.60 -15.24
N PHE A 4 33.29 -24.25 -13.95
CA PHE A 4 32.75 -22.95 -13.56
C PHE A 4 33.71 -21.91 -14.13
N LEU A 5 33.33 -21.29 -15.25
CA LEU A 5 34.00 -20.09 -15.71
C LEU A 5 33.86 -19.04 -14.62
N LEU A 6 34.96 -18.37 -14.30
CA LEU A 6 34.98 -17.24 -13.38
C LEU A 6 34.11 -16.13 -13.97
N ASP A 7 33.26 -15.52 -13.16
CA ASP A 7 32.50 -14.31 -13.49
C ASP A 7 33.48 -13.26 -14.05
N ALA A 8 33.27 -12.79 -15.30
CA ALA A 8 34.10 -11.73 -15.85
C ALA A 8 33.64 -10.38 -15.27
N THR A 9 34.59 -9.50 -15.00
CA THR A 9 34.31 -8.12 -14.60
C THR A 9 34.65 -7.17 -15.74
N TYR A 10 33.66 -6.41 -16.21
CA TYR A 10 33.85 -5.35 -17.20
C TYR A 10 33.74 -3.99 -16.53
N THR A 11 34.83 -3.22 -16.53
CA THR A 11 34.87 -1.91 -15.87
C THR A 11 34.51 -0.79 -16.84
N VAL A 12 33.51 0.00 -16.47
CA VAL A 12 33.17 1.30 -17.06
C VAL A 12 34.06 2.36 -16.43
N TYR A 13 34.94 2.98 -17.20
CA TYR A 13 35.88 4.00 -16.72
C TYR A 13 35.79 5.33 -17.48
N LYS A 14 34.78 5.48 -18.34
CA LYS A 14 34.47 6.74 -19.02
C LYS A 14 32.98 6.89 -19.29
N SER A 15 32.49 8.12 -19.35
CA SER A 15 31.05 8.43 -19.51
C SER A 15 30.51 8.42 -20.94
N GLY A 16 31.37 8.25 -21.95
CA GLY A 16 30.93 8.20 -23.34
C GLY A 16 29.97 7.03 -23.63
N ASP A 17 29.07 7.21 -24.60
CA ASP A 17 28.15 6.18 -25.10
C ASP A 17 28.39 5.89 -26.59
N ASP A 18 29.62 5.52 -26.95
CA ASP A 18 30.04 5.28 -28.33
C ASP A 18 30.35 3.80 -28.64
N GLY A 19 30.09 2.90 -27.68
CA GLY A 19 30.39 1.46 -27.78
C GLY A 19 31.88 1.12 -27.74
N SER A 20 32.77 2.10 -27.53
CA SER A 20 34.19 1.82 -27.40
C SER A 20 34.56 1.28 -26.01
N VAL A 21 35.71 0.61 -25.89
CA VAL A 21 36.17 -0.02 -24.65
C VAL A 21 36.12 0.95 -23.46
N GLY A 22 35.55 0.49 -22.35
CA GLY A 22 35.38 1.24 -21.11
C GLY A 22 34.10 2.06 -20.99
N THR A 23 33.21 2.01 -21.99
CA THR A 23 31.85 2.57 -21.91
C THR A 23 30.85 1.57 -21.35
N LEU A 24 29.70 2.04 -20.85
CA LEU A 24 28.60 1.18 -20.39
C LEU A 24 28.07 0.27 -21.51
N ARG A 25 27.84 0.82 -22.70
CA ARG A 25 27.38 0.07 -23.87
C ARG A 25 28.32 -1.08 -24.19
N TRP A 26 29.62 -0.82 -24.28
CA TRP A 26 30.63 -1.85 -24.49
C TRP A 26 30.59 -2.92 -23.40
N ALA A 27 30.49 -2.53 -22.13
CA ALA A 27 30.49 -3.47 -21.02
C ALA A 27 29.28 -4.43 -21.07
N ILE A 28 28.10 -3.93 -21.41
CA ILE A 28 26.89 -4.75 -21.62
C ILE A 28 27.07 -5.70 -22.82
N GLU A 29 27.59 -5.22 -23.95
CA GLU A 29 27.86 -6.06 -25.12
C GLU A 29 28.83 -7.20 -24.81
N MET A 30 29.86 -6.93 -24.00
CA MET A 30 30.80 -7.95 -23.56
C MET A 30 30.15 -8.98 -22.63
N ALA A 31 29.34 -8.55 -21.66
CA ALA A 31 28.59 -9.46 -20.78
C ALA A 31 27.61 -10.34 -21.57
N ASN A 32 26.91 -9.76 -22.54
CA ASN A 32 26.02 -10.50 -23.45
C ASN A 32 26.75 -11.55 -24.31
N SER A 33 28.07 -11.42 -24.50
CA SER A 33 28.85 -12.37 -25.29
C SER A 33 29.21 -13.65 -24.54
N THR A 34 28.93 -13.71 -23.23
CA THR A 34 29.15 -14.89 -22.40
C THR A 34 27.81 -15.50 -21.96
N THR A 35 27.89 -16.67 -21.33
CA THR A 35 26.72 -17.38 -20.76
C THR A 35 26.81 -17.51 -19.24
N SER A 36 27.93 -17.06 -18.65
CA SER A 36 28.14 -17.08 -17.20
C SER A 36 27.70 -15.74 -16.63
N PRO A 37 27.29 -15.68 -15.35
CA PRO A 37 27.01 -14.40 -14.70
C PRO A 37 28.23 -13.48 -14.74
N ASP A 38 28.09 -12.34 -15.40
CA ASP A 38 29.15 -11.34 -15.47
C ASP A 38 28.82 -10.14 -14.56
N THR A 39 29.84 -9.37 -14.20
CA THR A 39 29.69 -8.13 -13.43
C THR A 39 30.14 -6.94 -14.26
N VAL A 40 29.35 -5.88 -14.27
CA VAL A 40 29.73 -4.56 -14.77
C VAL A 40 29.91 -3.62 -13.58
N GLU A 41 31.14 -3.11 -13.41
CA GLU A 41 31.50 -2.14 -12.37
C GLU A 41 31.80 -0.77 -12.99
N PHE A 42 31.70 0.28 -12.20
CA PHE A 42 31.98 1.67 -12.55
C PHE A 42 33.17 2.17 -11.74
N ASN A 43 34.16 2.74 -12.44
CA ASN A 43 35.33 3.41 -11.89
C ASN A 43 35.71 4.58 -12.80
N ILE A 44 34.78 5.52 -12.94
CA ILE A 44 34.94 6.69 -13.79
C ILE A 44 35.71 7.75 -13.00
N PRO A 45 36.82 8.32 -13.52
CA PRO A 45 37.62 9.30 -12.79
C PRO A 45 36.92 10.66 -12.73
N THR A 46 37.27 11.50 -11.76
CA THR A 46 36.77 12.89 -11.65
C THR A 46 37.26 13.82 -12.76
N SER A 47 38.25 13.38 -13.56
CA SER A 47 38.70 14.06 -14.77
C SER A 47 37.84 13.76 -16.00
N ASP A 48 36.93 12.79 -15.91
CA ASP A 48 36.04 12.43 -17.00
C ASP A 48 35.05 13.59 -17.31
N PRO A 49 34.75 13.89 -18.58
CA PRO A 49 33.86 14.99 -18.95
C PRO A 49 32.43 14.87 -18.37
N GLY A 50 31.99 13.67 -18.01
CA GLY A 50 30.69 13.40 -17.39
C GLY A 50 30.67 13.57 -15.87
N TYR A 51 31.79 13.96 -15.23
CA TYR A 51 31.79 14.30 -13.81
C TYR A 51 31.07 15.62 -13.56
N VAL A 52 29.90 15.56 -12.92
CA VAL A 52 29.02 16.68 -12.62
C VAL A 52 29.13 17.02 -11.14
N CYS A 53 29.22 18.32 -10.81
CA CYS A 53 29.21 18.81 -9.44
C CYS A 53 28.30 20.03 -9.32
N VAL A 54 27.27 19.95 -8.48
CA VAL A 54 26.35 21.04 -8.19
C VAL A 54 26.33 21.26 -6.68
N SER A 55 26.74 22.45 -6.24
CA SER A 55 26.71 22.86 -4.82
C SER A 55 27.42 21.90 -3.85
N GLY A 56 28.45 21.19 -4.32
CA GLY A 56 29.22 20.24 -3.52
C GLY A 56 28.71 18.79 -3.53
N ASN A 57 27.56 18.52 -4.16
CA ASN A 57 27.13 17.18 -4.52
C ASN A 57 27.67 16.85 -5.90
N CYS A 58 28.40 15.74 -6.04
CA CYS A 58 29.01 15.34 -7.29
C CYS A 58 28.65 13.91 -7.66
N TRP A 59 28.54 13.62 -8.97
CA TRP A 59 28.20 12.33 -9.53
C TRP A 59 28.72 12.22 -10.97
N TRP A 60 28.56 11.05 -11.60
CA TRP A 60 28.97 10.80 -12.98
C TRP A 60 27.75 10.58 -13.88
N ARG A 61 27.60 11.43 -14.89
CA ARG A 61 26.54 11.34 -15.89
C ARG A 61 27.03 10.63 -17.15
N ILE A 62 26.30 9.60 -17.56
CA ILE A 62 26.40 8.92 -18.85
C ILE A 62 25.19 9.36 -19.68
N THR A 63 25.40 10.23 -20.66
CA THR A 63 24.33 10.67 -21.56
C THR A 63 24.26 9.73 -22.78
N LEU A 64 23.11 9.10 -22.97
CA LEU A 64 22.89 8.15 -24.05
C LEU A 64 22.76 8.83 -25.41
N SER A 65 23.34 8.18 -26.42
CA SER A 65 23.19 8.53 -27.83
C SER A 65 22.12 7.71 -28.53
N ASP A 66 21.83 6.51 -28.01
CA ASP A 66 20.76 5.59 -28.42
C ASP A 66 20.37 4.71 -27.21
N THR A 67 19.28 3.95 -27.31
CA THR A 67 18.93 2.86 -26.40
C THR A 67 20.12 1.93 -26.11
N LEU A 68 20.23 1.43 -24.88
CA LEU A 68 21.29 0.48 -24.52
C LEU A 68 20.99 -0.90 -25.14
N PRO A 69 22.03 -1.73 -25.40
CA PRO A 69 21.82 -3.11 -25.82
C PRO A 69 20.99 -3.87 -24.78
N ASP A 70 20.07 -4.73 -25.23
CA ASP A 70 19.31 -5.60 -24.34
C ASP A 70 20.26 -6.46 -23.50
N ILE A 71 19.98 -6.63 -22.20
CA ILE A 71 20.70 -7.59 -21.34
C ILE A 71 20.15 -8.98 -21.63
N THR A 72 20.94 -9.82 -22.29
CA THR A 72 20.56 -11.16 -22.79
C THR A 72 21.23 -12.31 -22.05
N SER A 73 22.15 -12.00 -21.15
CA SER A 73 22.85 -12.96 -20.28
C SER A 73 22.74 -12.53 -18.80
N PRO A 74 22.88 -13.45 -17.83
CA PRO A 74 22.88 -13.10 -16.41
C PRO A 74 23.93 -12.03 -16.10
N LEU A 75 23.54 -10.98 -15.39
CA LEU A 75 24.37 -9.78 -15.24
C LEU A 75 24.13 -9.10 -13.90
N LEU A 76 25.21 -8.76 -13.20
CA LEU A 76 25.21 -7.75 -12.16
C LEU A 76 25.70 -6.42 -12.73
N LEU A 77 24.82 -5.42 -12.82
CA LEU A 77 25.20 -4.04 -13.12
C LEU A 77 25.28 -3.26 -11.80
N ASP A 78 26.51 -2.98 -11.35
CA ASP A 78 26.78 -2.49 -10.00
C ASP A 78 27.23 -1.03 -9.95
N GLY A 79 26.29 -0.09 -9.85
CA GLY A 79 26.60 1.34 -9.69
C GLY A 79 27.28 1.69 -8.35
N TRP A 80 27.16 0.86 -7.31
CA TRP A 80 27.82 1.10 -6.02
C TRP A 80 29.33 0.96 -6.08
N SER A 81 29.85 0.25 -7.08
CA SER A 81 31.29 0.17 -7.31
C SER A 81 31.91 1.56 -7.52
N GLN A 82 31.20 2.52 -8.13
CA GLN A 82 31.66 3.91 -8.26
C GLN A 82 31.94 4.54 -6.88
N THR A 83 31.02 4.37 -5.92
CA THR A 83 31.21 4.82 -4.53
C THR A 83 32.39 4.11 -3.87
N ALA A 84 32.60 2.83 -4.15
CA ALA A 84 33.72 2.07 -3.58
C ALA A 84 35.09 2.59 -4.08
N TYR A 85 35.19 3.02 -5.35
CA TYR A 85 36.43 3.55 -5.92
C TYR A 85 36.66 5.05 -5.64
N ALA A 86 35.61 5.87 -5.70
CA ALA A 86 35.72 7.33 -5.57
C ALA A 86 35.34 7.89 -4.19
N GLY A 87 34.73 7.07 -3.33
CA GLY A 87 34.04 7.52 -2.12
C GLY A 87 32.62 7.98 -2.41
N ASN A 88 31.85 8.29 -1.36
CA ASN A 88 30.53 8.92 -1.50
C ASN A 88 30.72 10.43 -1.73
N THR A 89 30.59 10.84 -2.98
CA THR A 89 30.64 12.22 -3.44
C THR A 89 29.26 12.83 -3.67
N ASN A 90 28.23 12.00 -3.79
CA ASN A 90 26.85 12.42 -3.91
C ASN A 90 26.15 12.40 -2.55
N LEU A 91 26.38 13.47 -1.78
CA LEU A 91 25.87 13.62 -0.43
C LEU A 91 24.42 14.11 -0.36
N CYS A 92 23.62 13.97 -1.44
CA CYS A 92 22.22 14.35 -1.30
C CYS A 92 21.58 13.55 -0.17
N ALA A 93 21.01 14.27 0.80
CA ALA A 93 19.90 13.71 1.53
C ALA A 93 18.83 13.49 0.46
N PRO A 94 18.21 12.30 0.33
CA PRO A 94 16.90 12.11 -0.26
C PRO A 94 15.85 12.85 0.58
N SER A 95 16.09 14.13 0.88
CA SER A 95 15.05 15.12 0.98
C SER A 95 14.56 15.30 -0.46
N PHE A 96 13.73 14.38 -0.93
CA PHE A 96 12.87 14.68 -2.05
C PHE A 96 12.06 15.89 -1.60
N ARG A 97 12.51 17.09 -2.01
CA ARG A 97 11.75 18.30 -1.81
C ARG A 97 10.52 18.08 -2.67
N ALA A 98 9.44 17.61 -2.04
CA ALA A 98 8.12 17.66 -2.63
C ALA A 98 8.01 18.98 -3.37
N ALA A 99 7.68 18.89 -4.66
CA ALA A 99 7.48 20.06 -5.48
C ALA A 99 6.57 21.02 -4.69
N PRO A 100 6.95 22.29 -4.50
CA PRO A 100 6.04 23.26 -3.93
C PRO A 100 5.01 23.57 -5.01
N ASP A 101 4.04 22.68 -5.20
CA ASP A 101 2.82 23.08 -5.86
C ASP A 101 1.95 23.86 -4.87
N SER A 102 1.04 24.66 -5.42
CA SER A 102 0.10 25.49 -4.68
C SER A 102 -0.89 24.70 -3.82
N ALA A 103 -0.84 23.35 -3.81
CA ALA A 103 -1.69 22.49 -3.02
C ALA A 103 -1.13 22.20 -1.61
N GLY A 104 0.06 22.71 -1.27
CA GLY A 104 0.61 22.60 0.08
C GLY A 104 1.19 21.22 0.39
N TRP A 105 1.64 20.50 -0.63
CA TRP A 105 2.23 19.18 -0.48
C TRP A 105 3.56 19.24 0.27
N THR A 106 3.61 18.58 1.42
CA THR A 106 4.85 18.23 2.09
C THR A 106 4.97 16.72 2.01
N GLY A 107 5.67 16.23 1.00
CA GLY A 107 6.29 14.90 1.08
C GLY A 107 7.10 14.79 2.36
N VAL A 108 7.32 13.57 2.85
CA VAL A 108 7.97 13.29 4.13
C VAL A 108 9.26 14.10 4.23
N ARG A 109 9.25 15.18 5.01
CA ARG A 109 10.41 16.05 5.17
C ARG A 109 11.48 15.29 5.96
N ASP A 110 12.75 15.66 5.79
CA ASP A 110 13.80 15.16 6.69
C ASP A 110 13.39 15.36 8.16
N GLY A 111 13.28 14.26 8.90
CA GLY A 111 12.83 14.25 10.30
C GLY A 111 11.36 13.88 10.53
N GLU A 112 10.53 13.75 9.49
CA GLU A 112 9.22 13.12 9.58
C GLU A 112 9.35 11.58 9.55
N SER A 113 8.44 10.92 10.25
CA SER A 113 8.45 9.47 10.39
C SER A 113 8.20 8.80 9.04
N ARG A 114 9.23 8.18 8.44
CA ARG A 114 9.15 7.27 7.28
C ARG A 114 8.48 5.92 7.61
N GLN A 115 7.55 5.95 8.57
CA GLN A 115 6.78 4.77 8.94
C GLN A 115 5.74 4.47 7.88
N VAL A 116 5.76 3.24 7.41
CA VAL A 116 4.80 2.68 6.48
C VAL A 116 3.91 1.66 7.19
N GLY A 117 2.66 1.62 6.76
CA GLY A 117 1.67 0.69 7.31
C GLY A 117 1.31 0.95 8.78
N THR A 118 0.45 0.11 9.33
CA THR A 118 -0.05 0.23 10.71
C THR A 118 0.85 -0.46 11.74
N LEU A 119 1.75 -1.34 11.29
CA LEU A 119 2.70 -2.06 12.15
C LEU A 119 4.01 -1.30 12.39
N GLY A 120 4.16 -0.10 11.81
CA GLY A 120 5.29 0.78 12.08
C GLY A 120 6.60 0.36 11.39
N ALA A 121 6.52 -0.40 10.30
CA ALA A 121 7.66 -0.63 9.42
C ALA A 121 8.27 0.71 8.99
N THR A 122 9.57 0.79 8.82
CA THR A 122 10.25 2.04 8.43
C THR A 122 10.92 1.84 7.08
N LEU A 123 10.67 2.77 6.14
CA LEU A 123 11.36 2.74 4.86
C LEU A 123 12.88 2.90 5.07
N PRO A 124 13.70 2.01 4.51
CA PRO A 124 15.14 2.12 4.59
C PRO A 124 15.64 3.34 3.81
N TYR A 125 16.68 3.97 4.36
CA TYR A 125 17.47 4.95 3.64
C TYR A 125 18.56 4.24 2.83
N PHE A 126 18.78 4.68 1.60
CA PHE A 126 20.02 4.38 0.87
C PHE A 126 20.61 5.67 0.29
N PRO A 127 21.96 5.76 0.16
CA PRO A 127 22.60 6.94 -0.40
C PRO A 127 22.12 7.23 -1.83
N CYS A 128 22.27 8.48 -2.27
CA CYS A 128 22.03 8.81 -3.66
C CYS A 128 23.02 8.06 -4.59
N PRO A 129 22.60 7.62 -5.79
CA PRO A 129 23.50 7.01 -6.75
C PRO A 129 24.64 7.93 -7.18
N GLU A 130 25.85 7.39 -7.32
CA GLU A 130 26.98 8.12 -7.93
C GLU A 130 26.96 8.06 -9.45
N VAL A 131 26.24 7.09 -10.02
CA VAL A 131 26.12 6.88 -11.45
C VAL A 131 24.72 7.29 -11.91
N GLU A 132 24.69 8.19 -12.89
CA GLU A 132 23.48 8.68 -13.52
C GLU A 132 23.49 8.31 -15.01
N ILE A 133 22.42 7.70 -15.49
CA ILE A 133 22.16 7.44 -16.90
C ILE A 133 21.10 8.43 -17.37
N ASP A 134 21.54 9.40 -18.16
CA ASP A 134 20.70 10.40 -18.80
C ASP A 134 20.24 9.87 -20.17
N LEU A 135 18.93 9.66 -20.29
CA LEU A 135 18.31 9.13 -21.50
C LEU A 135 18.18 10.16 -22.63
N ASN A 136 18.58 11.43 -22.40
CA ASN A 136 18.78 12.45 -23.43
C ASN A 136 17.54 12.75 -24.30
N GLY A 137 16.34 12.66 -23.72
CA GLY A 137 15.07 12.86 -24.41
C GLY A 137 14.78 11.86 -25.52
N LEU A 138 15.55 10.76 -25.63
CA LEU A 138 15.35 9.72 -26.62
C LEU A 138 13.96 9.11 -26.45
N SER A 139 13.32 8.62 -27.51
CA SER A 139 12.03 7.90 -27.42
C SER A 139 12.25 6.43 -27.74
N SER A 140 11.76 5.53 -26.88
CA SER A 140 11.86 4.09 -27.09
C SER A 140 10.65 3.36 -26.54
N VAL A 141 9.85 2.77 -27.42
CA VAL A 141 8.68 1.95 -27.03
C VAL A 141 9.06 0.58 -26.46
N TRP A 142 10.36 0.24 -26.46
CA TRP A 142 10.87 -1.07 -26.05
C TRP A 142 11.66 -1.03 -24.74
N GLY A 143 11.79 0.13 -24.11
CA GLY A 143 12.70 0.34 -22.98
C GLY A 143 14.00 1.01 -23.41
N PHE A 144 14.61 1.82 -22.54
CA PHE A 144 16.00 2.28 -22.74
C PHE A 144 17.00 1.28 -22.19
N LEU A 145 16.65 0.62 -21.09
CA LEU A 145 17.37 -0.53 -20.54
C LEU A 145 16.41 -1.73 -20.50
N THR A 146 16.63 -2.67 -21.41
CA THR A 146 15.81 -3.87 -21.53
C THR A 146 16.49 -5.07 -20.91
N ILE A 147 15.79 -5.79 -20.05
CA ILE A 147 16.23 -7.05 -19.44
C ILE A 147 15.50 -8.19 -20.14
N ALA A 148 16.25 -9.07 -20.78
CA ALA A 148 15.77 -10.21 -21.55
C ALA A 148 16.52 -11.50 -21.15
N SER A 149 16.92 -11.60 -19.88
CA SER A 149 17.66 -12.72 -19.31
C SER A 149 17.28 -12.94 -17.85
N ASP A 150 17.50 -14.16 -17.39
CA ASP A 150 17.33 -14.54 -16.00
C ASP A 150 18.47 -14.00 -15.12
N SER A 151 18.22 -13.88 -13.82
CA SER A 151 19.24 -13.60 -12.80
C SER A 151 20.01 -12.30 -13.06
N VAL A 152 19.32 -11.28 -13.54
CA VAL A 152 19.87 -9.92 -13.72
C VAL A 152 19.65 -9.11 -12.46
N MET A 153 20.71 -8.49 -11.94
CA MET A 153 20.65 -7.54 -10.83
C MET A 153 21.14 -6.17 -11.29
N LEU A 154 20.32 -5.13 -11.10
CA LEU A 154 20.72 -3.74 -11.27
C LEU A 154 20.68 -3.04 -9.91
N ARG A 155 21.73 -2.28 -9.56
CA ARG A 155 21.76 -1.52 -8.31
C ARG A 155 22.60 -0.25 -8.36
N GLY A 156 22.26 0.73 -7.50
CA GLY A 156 23.11 1.89 -7.24
C GLY A 156 23.21 2.87 -8.42
N ILE A 157 22.19 2.95 -9.26
CA ILE A 157 22.17 3.77 -10.47
C ILE A 157 20.91 4.65 -10.48
N ALA A 158 21.03 5.87 -10.98
CA ALA A 158 19.92 6.74 -11.34
C ALA A 158 19.66 6.69 -12.85
N LEU A 159 18.40 6.63 -13.28
CA LEU A 159 17.99 6.72 -14.69
C LEU A 159 16.90 7.77 -14.86
N PHE A 160 17.06 8.72 -15.78
CA PHE A 160 16.08 9.81 -15.98
C PHE A 160 16.12 10.39 -17.40
N GLY A 161 15.17 11.28 -17.73
CA GLY A 161 15.25 12.11 -18.93
C GLY A 161 14.82 11.44 -20.24
N GLY A 162 14.01 10.38 -20.20
CA GLY A 162 13.55 9.71 -21.43
C GLY A 162 12.36 10.42 -22.06
N GLY A 163 12.29 10.44 -23.39
CA GLY A 163 11.27 11.14 -24.16
C GLY A 163 9.84 10.66 -23.87
N GLY A 164 8.96 11.65 -23.67
CA GLY A 164 7.53 11.47 -23.36
C GLY A 164 6.68 11.05 -24.56
N SER A 165 7.02 9.96 -25.22
CA SER A 165 6.06 9.23 -26.09
C SER A 165 5.28 8.19 -25.29
N SER A 166 4.00 8.02 -25.62
CA SER A 166 3.16 6.95 -25.06
C SER A 166 3.82 5.59 -25.32
N GLY A 167 3.90 4.77 -24.27
CA GLY A 167 4.56 3.48 -24.32
C GLY A 167 6.09 3.53 -24.23
N SER A 168 6.73 4.68 -23.99
CA SER A 168 8.15 4.68 -23.62
C SER A 168 8.38 4.08 -22.24
N GLN A 169 9.40 3.25 -22.05
CA GLN A 169 9.77 2.72 -20.72
C GLN A 169 11.21 3.07 -20.32
N VAL A 170 11.48 3.43 -19.05
CA VAL A 170 12.89 3.59 -18.58
C VAL A 170 13.55 2.21 -18.55
N ILE A 171 12.98 1.31 -17.74
CA ILE A 171 13.39 -0.08 -17.61
C ILE A 171 12.26 -0.98 -18.10
N ARG A 172 12.59 -1.96 -18.94
CA ARG A 172 11.66 -2.99 -19.37
C ARG A 172 12.20 -4.37 -19.04
N VAL A 173 11.42 -5.20 -18.35
CA VAL A 173 11.71 -6.62 -18.13
C VAL A 173 10.85 -7.43 -19.10
N ARG A 174 11.47 -8.18 -20.01
CA ARG A 174 10.78 -8.96 -21.04
C ARG A 174 10.25 -10.30 -20.51
N PRO A 175 9.24 -10.90 -21.17
CA PRO A 175 8.71 -12.20 -20.78
C PRO A 175 9.81 -13.26 -20.67
N GLY A 176 9.70 -14.13 -19.67
CA GLY A 176 10.66 -15.19 -19.41
C GLY A 176 12.00 -14.73 -18.82
N SER A 177 12.08 -13.51 -18.27
CA SER A 177 13.23 -13.04 -17.47
C SER A 177 12.92 -13.22 -15.98
N ASP A 178 13.38 -14.31 -15.39
CA ASP A 178 13.15 -14.68 -13.99
C ASP A 178 14.31 -14.33 -13.07
N GLY A 179 14.02 -14.10 -11.80
CA GLY A 179 15.04 -13.75 -10.80
C GLY A 179 15.67 -12.37 -11.03
N VAL A 180 14.95 -11.46 -11.69
CA VAL A 180 15.39 -10.08 -11.90
C VAL A 180 15.31 -9.30 -10.58
N ILE A 181 16.36 -8.57 -10.23
CA ILE A 181 16.43 -7.77 -9.01
C ILE A 181 16.81 -6.33 -9.36
N LEU A 182 15.90 -5.39 -9.15
CA LEU A 182 16.19 -3.95 -9.22
C LEU A 182 16.22 -3.42 -7.79
N ARG A 183 17.34 -2.84 -7.35
CA ARG A 183 17.45 -2.36 -5.97
C ARG A 183 18.31 -1.13 -5.77
N GLU A 184 17.95 -0.28 -4.80
CA GLU A 184 18.74 0.92 -4.46
C GLU A 184 18.98 1.80 -5.69
N MET A 185 17.92 2.05 -6.45
CA MET A 185 17.96 2.82 -7.70
C MET A 185 17.03 4.03 -7.63
N PHE A 186 17.37 5.03 -8.42
CA PHE A 186 16.50 6.16 -8.74
C PHE A 186 16.00 5.97 -10.18
N VAL A 187 14.69 5.99 -10.41
CA VAL A 187 14.10 5.79 -11.75
C VAL A 187 13.10 6.91 -12.02
N GLY A 188 13.31 7.62 -13.13
CA GLY A 188 12.63 8.87 -13.44
C GLY A 188 13.18 10.08 -12.68
N ILE A 189 14.27 9.90 -11.92
CA ILE A 189 14.84 10.91 -11.01
C ILE A 189 16.35 11.02 -11.28
N PRO A 190 16.90 12.24 -11.43
CA PRO A 190 18.35 12.49 -11.48
C PRO A 190 19.07 11.99 -10.21
N ALA A 191 20.36 11.71 -10.32
CA ALA A 191 21.19 11.22 -9.21
C ALA A 191 21.23 12.18 -8.01
N ASP A 192 21.08 13.48 -8.23
CA ASP A 192 21.05 14.49 -7.15
C ASP A 192 19.69 14.59 -6.43
N GLY A 193 18.70 13.77 -6.83
CA GLY A 193 17.35 13.74 -6.26
C GLY A 193 16.49 14.95 -6.62
N SER A 194 16.94 15.80 -7.54
CA SER A 194 16.17 16.96 -8.01
C SER A 194 14.94 16.55 -8.82
N ILE A 195 14.00 17.48 -8.99
CA ILE A 195 12.86 17.28 -9.89
C ILE A 195 13.38 17.35 -11.34
N PRO A 196 13.13 16.36 -12.20
CA PRO A 196 13.54 16.41 -13.59
C PRO A 196 12.87 17.58 -14.32
N THR A 197 13.60 18.25 -15.21
CA THR A 197 13.07 19.37 -16.01
C THR A 197 12.40 18.94 -17.30
N ASP A 198 12.70 17.72 -17.75
CA ASP A 198 12.38 17.23 -19.07
C ASP A 198 11.20 16.25 -19.02
N SER A 199 10.54 16.04 -20.17
CA SER A 199 9.53 14.99 -20.29
C SER A 199 10.13 13.66 -19.86
N THR A 200 9.37 12.87 -19.12
CA THR A 200 9.76 11.53 -18.71
C THR A 200 9.04 10.47 -19.55
N PRO A 201 9.55 9.23 -19.57
CA PRO A 201 8.90 8.12 -20.28
C PRO A 201 7.49 7.88 -19.76
N SER A 202 6.66 7.22 -20.56
CA SER A 202 5.34 6.75 -20.11
C SER A 202 5.47 5.95 -18.82
N ASP A 203 6.22 4.86 -18.84
CA ASP A 203 6.35 3.99 -17.68
C ASP A 203 7.79 4.03 -17.18
N CYS A 204 8.03 4.24 -15.89
CA CYS A 204 9.39 4.16 -15.39
C CYS A 204 9.86 2.70 -15.40
N ILE A 205 9.16 1.82 -14.70
CA ILE A 205 9.47 0.39 -14.71
C ILE A 205 8.29 -0.36 -15.30
N PHE A 206 8.55 -1.10 -16.36
CA PHE A 206 7.58 -1.99 -16.99
C PHE A 206 8.08 -3.43 -16.91
N VAL A 207 7.27 -4.28 -16.30
CA VAL A 207 7.51 -5.71 -16.20
C VAL A 207 6.50 -6.41 -17.11
N ASP A 208 6.98 -7.00 -18.19
CA ASP A 208 6.13 -7.86 -19.04
C ASP A 208 5.71 -9.13 -18.26
N GLU A 209 4.67 -9.76 -18.78
CA GLU A 209 4.09 -10.98 -18.23
C GLU A 209 5.03 -12.20 -18.18
N SER A 210 4.67 -13.19 -17.34
CA SER A 210 5.39 -14.47 -17.19
C SER A 210 6.85 -14.30 -16.74
N THR A 211 7.05 -13.48 -15.71
CA THR A 211 8.35 -13.19 -15.10
C THR A 211 8.24 -13.20 -13.58
N SER A 212 9.38 -13.28 -12.90
CA SER A 212 9.47 -13.18 -11.45
C SER A 212 10.69 -12.37 -11.04
N GLY A 213 10.60 -11.67 -9.92
CA GLY A 213 11.67 -10.79 -9.50
C GLY A 213 11.34 -9.95 -8.28
N VAL A 214 12.28 -9.07 -7.95
CA VAL A 214 12.19 -8.18 -6.79
C VAL A 214 12.56 -6.76 -7.21
N LEU A 215 11.67 -5.83 -6.90
CA LEU A 215 11.89 -4.39 -6.94
C LEU A 215 12.03 -3.94 -5.49
N ALA A 216 13.20 -3.52 -5.03
CA ALA A 216 13.40 -3.24 -3.61
C ALA A 216 14.21 -1.97 -3.33
N ARG A 217 13.74 -1.14 -2.40
CA ARG A 217 14.42 0.13 -2.05
C ARG A 217 14.64 0.97 -3.29
N LEU A 218 13.56 1.31 -3.98
CA LEU A 218 13.58 2.17 -5.14
C LEU A 218 13.02 3.54 -4.78
N TYR A 219 13.54 4.57 -5.44
CA TYR A 219 12.82 5.83 -5.62
C TYR A 219 12.37 5.90 -7.07
N VAL A 220 11.06 5.82 -7.29
CA VAL A 220 10.45 5.87 -8.62
C VAL A 220 9.55 7.08 -8.68
N GLY A 221 9.88 8.05 -9.53
CA GLY A 221 9.26 9.37 -9.49
C GLY A 221 9.09 9.98 -10.87
N PHE A 222 8.15 10.93 -10.95
CA PHE A 222 7.99 11.81 -12.11
C PHE A 222 7.71 11.09 -13.43
N CYS A 223 7.12 9.90 -13.40
CA CYS A 223 6.87 9.12 -14.59
C CYS A 223 5.69 9.70 -15.39
N GLY A 224 5.76 9.65 -16.72
CA GLY A 224 4.77 10.29 -17.58
C GLY A 224 3.38 9.69 -17.43
N SER A 225 3.31 8.37 -17.20
CA SER A 225 2.10 7.57 -17.02
C SER A 225 2.17 6.74 -15.75
N HIS A 226 2.91 5.63 -15.74
CA HIS A 226 2.99 4.74 -14.57
C HIS A 226 4.37 4.75 -13.92
N GLY A 227 4.41 4.70 -12.58
CA GLY A 227 5.64 4.48 -11.84
C GLY A 227 6.16 3.07 -12.09
N VAL A 228 5.39 2.09 -11.63
CA VAL A 228 5.66 0.67 -11.84
C VAL A 228 4.44 0.00 -12.45
N LYS A 229 4.65 -0.74 -13.54
CA LYS A 229 3.60 -1.48 -14.24
C LYS A 229 3.96 -2.96 -14.36
N PHE A 230 3.12 -3.81 -13.80
CA PHE A 230 3.22 -5.26 -13.87
C PHE A 230 2.23 -5.78 -14.91
N GLY A 231 2.71 -6.02 -16.12
CA GLY A 231 1.97 -6.65 -17.20
C GLY A 231 1.39 -5.68 -18.22
N ASN A 232 0.83 -6.28 -19.26
CA ASN A 232 -0.03 -5.60 -20.22
C ASN A 232 -1.50 -5.90 -19.89
N THR A 233 -2.44 -5.23 -20.55
CA THR A 233 -3.87 -5.18 -20.22
C THR A 233 -4.68 -6.48 -20.36
N SER A 234 -4.07 -7.66 -20.16
CA SER A 234 -4.72 -8.98 -20.16
C SER A 234 -4.05 -9.94 -19.16
N ALA A 235 -4.65 -10.21 -17.99
CA ALA A 235 -4.04 -11.01 -16.91
C ALA A 235 -4.24 -12.52 -17.07
N THR A 236 -3.73 -13.12 -18.15
CA THR A 236 -3.78 -14.59 -18.29
C THR A 236 -2.58 -15.31 -17.69
N THR A 237 -1.61 -14.56 -17.19
CA THR A 237 -0.30 -15.07 -16.79
C THR A 237 -0.04 -14.82 -15.31
N SER A 238 0.78 -15.67 -14.71
CA SER A 238 1.25 -15.50 -13.33
C SER A 238 2.64 -14.88 -13.33
N GLY A 239 2.90 -13.93 -12.43
CA GLY A 239 4.24 -13.43 -12.19
C GLY A 239 4.53 -13.29 -10.70
N GLY A 240 5.64 -13.84 -10.24
CA GLY A 240 6.04 -13.83 -8.83
C GLY A 240 6.85 -12.59 -8.50
N TRP A 241 6.22 -11.41 -8.51
CA TRP A 241 6.92 -10.15 -8.27
C TRP A 241 6.68 -9.60 -6.86
N VAL A 242 7.75 -9.06 -6.28
CA VAL A 242 7.70 -8.35 -5.01
C VAL A 242 8.21 -6.93 -5.22
N LEU A 243 7.40 -5.93 -4.88
CA LEU A 243 7.82 -4.53 -4.70
C LEU A 243 7.91 -4.25 -3.20
N ASP A 244 9.12 -4.03 -2.68
CA ASP A 244 9.38 -3.91 -1.25
C ASP A 244 10.12 -2.62 -0.90
N SER A 245 9.72 -1.99 0.21
CA SER A 245 10.50 -0.94 0.86
C SER A 245 10.87 0.22 -0.07
N SER A 246 9.98 0.56 -1.00
CA SER A 246 10.21 1.54 -2.06
C SER A 246 9.28 2.74 -1.93
N GLU A 247 9.70 3.88 -2.49
CA GLU A 247 8.91 5.09 -2.61
C GLU A 247 8.55 5.32 -4.08
N ILE A 248 7.25 5.36 -4.38
CA ILE A 248 6.71 5.50 -5.74
C ILE A 248 5.78 6.71 -5.73
N PHE A 249 6.09 7.73 -6.55
CA PHE A 249 5.37 8.98 -6.45
C PHE A 249 5.31 9.76 -7.76
N ALA A 250 4.43 10.77 -7.80
CA ALA A 250 4.37 11.75 -8.88
C ALA A 250 4.29 11.13 -10.28
N SER A 251 3.64 9.98 -10.41
CA SER A 251 3.34 9.38 -11.72
C SER A 251 2.19 10.13 -12.39
N ALA A 252 2.00 9.89 -13.68
CA ALA A 252 1.03 10.57 -14.56
C ALA A 252 1.28 12.07 -14.76
N TRP A 253 2.50 12.53 -14.48
CA TRP A 253 2.92 13.95 -14.54
C TRP A 253 2.67 14.62 -15.90
N TYR A 254 2.81 13.88 -17.00
CA TYR A 254 2.73 14.45 -18.35
C TYR A 254 1.53 13.97 -19.17
N PHE A 255 1.17 12.68 -19.08
CA PHE A 255 0.13 12.14 -19.95
C PHE A 255 -1.29 12.34 -19.42
N ASN A 256 -1.46 12.85 -18.20
CA ASN A 256 -2.75 12.87 -17.51
C ASN A 256 -3.46 11.51 -17.62
N GLN A 257 -2.68 10.42 -17.55
CA GLN A 257 -3.13 9.05 -17.69
C GLN A 257 -2.10 8.19 -16.99
N GLY A 258 -2.49 7.51 -15.92
CA GLY A 258 -1.66 6.54 -15.23
C GLY A 258 -1.85 6.54 -13.73
N ASP A 259 -1.11 5.67 -13.07
CA ASP A 259 -1.19 5.34 -11.66
C ASP A 259 0.23 5.16 -11.14
N ASN A 260 0.46 5.32 -9.84
CA ASN A 260 1.80 5.08 -9.31
C ASN A 260 2.21 3.61 -9.49
N VAL A 261 1.34 2.67 -9.12
CA VAL A 261 1.54 1.23 -9.35
C VAL A 261 0.34 0.65 -10.08
N ASN A 262 0.58 -0.09 -11.16
CA ASN A 262 -0.47 -0.76 -11.92
C ASN A 262 -0.17 -2.27 -12.06
N ILE A 263 -1.14 -3.11 -11.73
CA ILE A 263 -1.02 -4.57 -11.64
C ILE A 263 -2.03 -5.25 -12.58
N TYR A 264 -1.50 -5.96 -13.58
CA TYR A 264 -2.24 -6.67 -14.62
C TYR A 264 -1.89 -8.16 -14.73
N PHE A 265 -1.21 -8.76 -13.76
CA PHE A 265 -1.02 -10.21 -13.71
C PHE A 265 -0.99 -10.73 -12.27
N ARG A 266 -1.13 -12.04 -12.11
CA ARG A 266 -1.37 -12.68 -10.82
C ARG A 266 -0.13 -12.76 -9.93
N ASN A 267 -0.32 -12.80 -8.61
CA ASN A 267 0.71 -13.03 -7.57
C ASN A 267 1.74 -11.91 -7.36
N VAL A 268 1.35 -10.66 -7.59
CA VAL A 268 2.19 -9.49 -7.26
C VAL A 268 2.03 -9.11 -5.79
N ARG A 269 3.14 -8.82 -5.10
CA ARG A 269 3.16 -8.46 -3.67
C ARG A 269 3.80 -7.08 -3.49
N LEU A 270 3.10 -6.15 -2.86
CA LEU A 270 3.61 -4.84 -2.47
C LEU A 270 3.79 -4.84 -0.94
N LEU A 271 5.02 -4.65 -0.46
CA LEU A 271 5.38 -4.70 0.96
C LEU A 271 6.08 -3.41 1.39
N HIS A 272 5.68 -2.82 2.52
CA HIS A 272 6.41 -1.70 3.13
C HIS A 272 6.69 -0.50 2.21
N ASN A 273 5.79 -0.19 1.26
CA ASN A 273 6.02 0.88 0.31
C ASN A 273 5.39 2.20 0.77
N LEU A 274 5.91 3.31 0.23
CA LEU A 274 5.29 4.63 0.31
C LEU A 274 4.84 5.03 -1.10
N ILE A 275 3.54 5.11 -1.33
CA ILE A 275 2.97 5.30 -2.67
C ILE A 275 2.07 6.53 -2.67
N HIS A 276 2.44 7.59 -3.40
CA HIS A 276 1.75 8.87 -3.20
C HIS A 276 1.82 9.86 -4.35
N SER A 277 0.99 10.91 -4.28
CA SER A 277 1.01 12.02 -5.25
C SER A 277 0.83 11.58 -6.71
N SER A 278 0.05 10.55 -7.04
CA SER A 278 -0.28 10.33 -8.46
C SER A 278 -1.04 11.56 -8.97
N ASP A 279 -0.49 12.25 -9.98
CA ASP A 279 -1.06 13.51 -10.47
C ASP A 279 -2.05 13.22 -11.59
N HIS A 280 -3.28 13.73 -11.47
CA HIS A 280 -4.27 13.52 -12.51
C HIS A 280 -5.32 14.64 -12.56
N PRO A 281 -4.91 15.86 -12.94
CA PRO A 281 -5.75 17.05 -12.81
C PRO A 281 -6.97 17.05 -13.73
N THR A 282 -7.01 16.15 -14.72
CA THR A 282 -8.11 16.04 -15.68
C THR A 282 -8.97 14.79 -15.49
N ALA A 283 -8.84 14.08 -14.36
CA ALA A 283 -9.64 12.87 -14.12
C ALA A 283 -11.11 13.26 -14.00
N SER A 284 -11.95 12.66 -14.84
CA SER A 284 -13.41 12.77 -14.75
C SER A 284 -14.09 11.49 -14.25
N ASP A 285 -13.33 10.39 -14.19
CA ASP A 285 -13.81 9.07 -13.78
C ASP A 285 -12.74 8.44 -12.87
N ILE A 286 -13.11 8.12 -11.63
CA ILE A 286 -12.20 7.52 -10.66
C ILE A 286 -11.66 6.20 -11.16
N ARG A 287 -12.37 5.51 -12.04
CA ARG A 287 -12.04 4.16 -12.46
C ARG A 287 -10.98 4.09 -13.52
N VAL A 288 -10.47 5.21 -14.05
CA VAL A 288 -9.57 5.15 -15.21
C VAL A 288 -8.11 5.27 -14.78
N PHE A 289 -7.78 6.27 -13.97
CA PHE A 289 -6.40 6.64 -13.64
C PHE A 289 -6.31 7.40 -12.31
N GLY A 290 -5.10 7.75 -11.89
CA GLY A 290 -4.80 8.55 -10.70
C GLY A 290 -4.92 7.77 -9.39
N ALA A 291 -4.80 6.44 -9.45
CA ALA A 291 -4.67 5.62 -8.25
C ALA A 291 -3.24 5.67 -7.69
N GLY A 292 -3.13 5.44 -6.39
CA GLY A 292 -1.88 4.96 -5.82
C GLY A 292 -1.55 3.56 -6.36
N VAL A 293 -2.50 2.63 -6.20
CA VAL A 293 -2.38 1.25 -6.71
C VAL A 293 -3.63 0.87 -7.49
N GLU A 294 -3.46 0.36 -8.71
CA GLU A 294 -4.55 -0.20 -9.52
C GLU A 294 -4.30 -1.68 -9.83
N ILE A 295 -5.34 -2.51 -9.68
CA ILE A 295 -5.31 -3.96 -9.90
C ILE A 295 -6.45 -4.31 -10.86
N ARG A 296 -6.13 -4.93 -12.00
CA ARG A 296 -7.08 -5.11 -13.10
C ARG A 296 -6.94 -6.43 -13.85
N TYR A 297 -8.02 -6.80 -14.52
CA TYR A 297 -8.08 -7.80 -15.61
C TYR A 297 -7.78 -9.24 -15.23
N ASP A 298 -8.27 -9.73 -14.08
CA ASP A 298 -7.97 -11.06 -13.50
C ASP A 298 -6.56 -11.15 -12.86
N ALA A 299 -6.04 -10.02 -12.37
CA ALA A 299 -4.79 -9.93 -11.61
C ALA A 299 -4.96 -10.50 -10.18
N ASP A 300 -5.27 -11.79 -10.12
CA ASP A 300 -5.63 -12.52 -8.92
C ASP A 300 -4.46 -12.66 -7.93
N SER A 301 -4.79 -12.87 -6.66
CA SER A 301 -3.80 -13.15 -5.60
C SER A 301 -2.78 -12.03 -5.40
N ALA A 302 -3.15 -10.78 -5.73
CA ALA A 302 -2.32 -9.62 -5.43
C ALA A 302 -2.36 -9.31 -3.93
N GLN A 303 -1.22 -8.92 -3.35
CA GLN A 303 -1.11 -8.57 -1.93
C GLN A 303 -0.54 -7.17 -1.76
N ILE A 304 -1.17 -6.34 -0.93
CA ILE A 304 -0.72 -5.00 -0.57
C ILE A 304 -0.64 -4.96 0.96
N LEU A 305 0.57 -5.03 1.49
CA LEU A 305 0.84 -5.24 2.91
C LEU A 305 1.71 -4.13 3.46
N GLU A 306 1.37 -3.65 4.66
CA GLU A 306 2.20 -2.75 5.48
C GLU A 306 2.71 -1.50 4.74
N SER A 307 1.97 -1.01 3.75
CA SER A 307 2.33 0.14 2.92
C SER A 307 1.59 1.40 3.37
N THR A 308 2.13 2.57 3.05
CA THR A 308 1.43 3.85 3.20
C THR A 308 1.09 4.41 1.83
N ILE A 309 -0.18 4.69 1.58
CA ILE A 309 -0.72 5.09 0.29
C ILE A 309 -1.54 6.36 0.48
N TYR A 310 -1.05 7.49 -0.02
CA TYR A 310 -1.68 8.77 0.29
C TYR A 310 -1.63 9.82 -0.80
N GLY A 311 -2.59 10.75 -0.78
CA GLY A 311 -2.49 11.93 -1.62
C GLY A 311 -2.57 11.64 -3.13
N ASN A 312 -3.17 10.52 -3.52
CA ASN A 312 -3.33 10.17 -4.92
C ASN A 312 -4.55 10.90 -5.51
N GLY A 313 -4.48 11.30 -6.78
CA GLY A 313 -5.46 12.17 -7.45
C GLY A 313 -6.91 11.71 -7.34
N THR A 314 -7.17 10.41 -7.49
CA THR A 314 -8.53 9.85 -7.50
C THR A 314 -8.80 8.90 -6.35
N LYS A 315 -7.92 7.93 -6.09
CA LYS A 315 -8.16 6.85 -5.11
C LYS A 315 -6.86 6.29 -4.55
N GLY A 316 -6.92 5.69 -3.37
CA GLY A 316 -5.75 5.02 -2.79
C GLY A 316 -5.42 3.74 -3.54
N ILE A 317 -6.28 2.73 -3.42
CA ILE A 317 -6.20 1.44 -4.10
C ILE A 317 -7.48 1.20 -4.90
N PHE A 318 -7.39 0.56 -6.05
CA PHE A 318 -8.55 0.15 -6.83
C PHE A 318 -8.39 -1.27 -7.36
N VAL A 319 -9.39 -2.10 -7.10
CA VAL A 319 -9.47 -3.49 -7.54
C VAL A 319 -10.62 -3.62 -8.52
N ASP A 320 -10.34 -4.04 -9.75
CA ASP A 320 -11.30 -3.98 -10.84
C ASP A 320 -11.07 -5.10 -11.86
N GLY A 321 -11.99 -5.25 -12.81
CA GLY A 321 -11.84 -6.13 -13.96
C GLY A 321 -11.63 -7.59 -13.61
N GLY A 322 -12.37 -8.11 -12.63
CA GLY A 322 -12.41 -9.55 -12.33
C GLY A 322 -11.28 -10.07 -11.46
N ALA A 323 -10.44 -9.19 -10.87
CA ALA A 323 -9.40 -9.63 -9.96
C ALA A 323 -9.99 -10.30 -8.70
N GLU A 324 -9.52 -11.50 -8.38
CA GLU A 324 -9.96 -12.26 -7.21
C GLU A 324 -8.80 -12.57 -6.23
N ASP A 325 -9.14 -12.93 -4.98
CA ASP A 325 -8.17 -13.32 -3.94
C ASP A 325 -7.15 -12.23 -3.59
N VAL A 326 -7.57 -10.96 -3.65
CA VAL A 326 -6.70 -9.81 -3.34
C VAL A 326 -6.68 -9.55 -1.84
N GLU A 327 -5.49 -9.33 -1.28
CA GLU A 327 -5.30 -9.00 0.14
C GLU A 327 -4.76 -7.58 0.32
N ILE A 328 -5.47 -6.74 1.08
CA ILE A 328 -5.08 -5.38 1.43
C ILE A 328 -5.03 -5.30 2.96
N LEU A 329 -3.83 -5.45 3.53
CA LEU A 329 -3.65 -5.63 4.98
C LEU A 329 -2.64 -4.65 5.58
N PHE A 330 -2.95 -4.16 6.78
CA PHE A 330 -2.01 -3.38 7.59
C PHE A 330 -1.47 -2.09 6.93
N ASN A 331 -2.20 -1.53 5.97
CA ASN A 331 -1.79 -0.32 5.26
C ASN A 331 -2.28 0.96 5.96
N ARG A 332 -1.61 2.09 5.73
CA ARG A 332 -2.15 3.43 6.00
C ARG A 332 -2.61 4.05 4.70
N ILE A 333 -3.91 4.34 4.56
CA ILE A 333 -4.53 4.81 3.32
C ILE A 333 -5.27 6.12 3.61
N TYR A 334 -4.70 7.26 3.21
CA TYR A 334 -5.24 8.55 3.62
C TYR A 334 -5.07 9.67 2.60
N GLY A 335 -5.90 10.72 2.67
CA GLY A 335 -5.70 11.92 1.85
C GLY A 335 -5.85 11.70 0.34
N ASN A 336 -6.40 10.58 -0.12
CA ASN A 336 -6.57 10.29 -1.54
C ASN A 336 -7.84 10.98 -2.10
N GLY A 337 -7.95 11.10 -3.42
CA GLY A 337 -9.11 11.70 -4.07
C GLY A 337 -9.15 13.22 -4.04
N TRP A 338 -7.99 13.87 -4.05
CA TRP A 338 -7.90 15.33 -3.93
C TRP A 338 -8.26 16.08 -5.23
N HIS A 339 -8.12 15.44 -6.39
CA HIS A 339 -8.63 15.99 -7.66
C HIS A 339 -10.08 15.59 -7.90
N LEU A 340 -10.37 14.32 -7.67
CA LEU A 340 -11.67 13.72 -7.87
C LEU A 340 -12.02 12.95 -6.60
N PRO A 341 -13.09 13.32 -5.87
CA PRO A 341 -13.43 12.71 -4.58
C PRO A 341 -13.63 11.21 -4.74
N GLY A 342 -12.63 10.40 -4.39
CA GLY A 342 -12.68 8.96 -4.55
C GLY A 342 -12.14 8.22 -3.34
N PRO A 343 -12.34 6.89 -3.32
CA PRO A 343 -12.22 6.14 -2.09
C PRO A 343 -10.78 5.88 -1.66
N GLY A 344 -10.62 5.48 -0.39
CA GLY A 344 -9.38 4.86 0.08
C GLY A 344 -9.10 3.57 -0.70
N VAL A 345 -10.06 2.65 -0.69
CA VAL A 345 -10.09 1.42 -1.51
C VAL A 345 -11.41 1.35 -2.26
N GLY A 346 -11.36 1.29 -3.59
CA GLY A 346 -12.54 0.98 -4.40
C GLY A 346 -12.47 -0.44 -4.97
N VAL A 347 -13.60 -1.14 -5.00
CA VAL A 347 -13.75 -2.46 -5.63
C VAL A 347 -14.82 -2.37 -6.69
N GLY A 348 -14.41 -2.43 -7.96
CA GLY A 348 -15.28 -2.26 -9.13
C GLY A 348 -15.50 -3.54 -9.95
N GLU A 349 -16.46 -3.42 -10.87
CA GLU A 349 -16.91 -4.50 -11.76
C GLU A 349 -16.61 -4.27 -13.26
N ARG A 350 -15.77 -3.30 -13.61
CA ARG A 350 -15.53 -2.93 -15.01
C ARG A 350 -14.78 -4.05 -15.74
N LYS A 351 -15.50 -4.72 -16.64
CA LYS A 351 -15.01 -5.86 -17.45
C LYS A 351 -14.75 -7.14 -16.64
N GLY A 352 -15.32 -7.25 -15.44
CA GLY A 352 -15.24 -8.44 -14.61
C GLY A 352 -15.56 -8.10 -13.16
N ILE A 353 -16.21 -9.01 -12.45
CA ILE A 353 -16.62 -8.81 -11.06
C ILE A 353 -15.48 -9.22 -10.14
N SER A 354 -14.91 -8.27 -9.41
CA SER A 354 -13.83 -8.55 -8.44
C SER A 354 -14.43 -9.15 -7.16
N ARG A 355 -13.85 -10.23 -6.64
CA ARG A 355 -14.37 -10.95 -5.45
C ARG A 355 -13.25 -11.42 -4.54
N ARG A 356 -13.59 -11.79 -3.31
CA ARG A 356 -12.63 -12.28 -2.30
C ARG A 356 -11.50 -11.25 -2.10
N VAL A 357 -11.91 -9.98 -2.07
CA VAL A 357 -11.02 -8.85 -1.81
C VAL A 357 -11.05 -8.61 -0.30
N LEU A 358 -10.03 -9.13 0.38
CA LEU A 358 -9.87 -9.03 1.82
C LEU A 358 -9.23 -7.70 2.16
N ILE A 359 -10.00 -6.82 2.80
CA ILE A 359 -9.54 -5.53 3.32
C ILE A 359 -9.60 -5.62 4.84
N SER A 360 -8.46 -5.53 5.53
CA SER A 360 -8.43 -5.74 6.98
C SER A 360 -7.23 -5.06 7.65
N SER A 361 -7.44 -4.60 8.88
CA SER A 361 -6.41 -4.00 9.74
C SER A 361 -5.67 -2.80 9.14
N ASN A 362 -6.31 -2.11 8.19
CA ASN A 362 -5.79 -0.88 7.58
C ASN A 362 -6.22 0.34 8.41
N HIS A 363 -5.49 1.44 8.29
CA HIS A 363 -5.86 2.76 8.78
C HIS A 363 -6.37 3.58 7.61
N PHE A 364 -7.58 4.13 7.73
CA PHE A 364 -8.17 5.07 6.78
C PHE A 364 -8.37 6.44 7.41
N SER A 365 -8.08 7.52 6.67
CA SER A 365 -8.42 8.89 7.10
C SER A 365 -8.34 9.92 5.96
N HIS A 366 -9.17 10.95 5.97
CA HIS A 366 -9.16 12.08 5.04
C HIS A 366 -9.19 11.72 3.54
N ASN A 367 -9.75 10.59 3.13
CA ASN A 367 -9.97 10.30 1.71
C ASN A 367 -11.15 11.14 1.18
N GLY A 368 -11.15 11.45 -0.12
CA GLY A 368 -12.15 12.31 -0.73
C GLY A 368 -13.54 11.67 -0.86
N GLY A 369 -13.60 10.33 -0.92
CA GLY A 369 -14.82 9.52 -0.88
C GLY A 369 -14.83 8.56 0.31
N LEU A 370 -15.53 7.44 0.19
CA LEU A 370 -15.59 6.40 1.23
C LEU A 370 -14.20 5.80 1.52
N ALA A 371 -13.98 5.31 2.74
CA ALA A 371 -12.76 4.55 3.03
C ALA A 371 -12.68 3.25 2.20
N ILE A 372 -13.80 2.54 2.09
CA ILE A 372 -14.00 1.37 1.24
C ILE A 372 -15.29 1.63 0.46
N ASP A 373 -15.24 1.46 -0.85
CA ASP A 373 -16.36 1.64 -1.76
C ASP A 373 -16.54 0.37 -2.60
N LEU A 374 -17.71 -0.28 -2.52
CA LEU A 374 -18.05 -1.46 -3.30
C LEU A 374 -18.89 -1.09 -4.52
N ASP A 375 -18.28 -0.35 -5.45
CA ASP A 375 -18.94 0.13 -6.68
C ASP A 375 -19.58 -1.00 -7.50
N SER A 376 -20.92 -1.00 -7.50
CA SER A 376 -21.80 -1.94 -8.21
C SER A 376 -22.40 -1.35 -9.48
N SER A 377 -22.20 -0.06 -9.73
CA SER A 377 -22.99 0.67 -10.71
C SER A 377 -22.57 0.39 -12.15
N GLY A 378 -21.37 -0.16 -12.37
CA GLY A 378 -20.71 -0.22 -13.67
C GLY A 378 -20.59 1.15 -14.35
N ALA A 379 -20.99 2.24 -13.67
CA ALA A 379 -21.19 3.57 -14.21
C ALA A 379 -19.98 4.45 -13.89
N SER A 380 -19.66 5.37 -14.80
CA SER A 380 -18.54 6.31 -14.69
C SER A 380 -18.86 7.43 -13.70
N GLY A 381 -19.11 7.07 -12.45
CA GLY A 381 -19.26 8.01 -11.35
C GLY A 381 -17.92 8.54 -10.90
N SER A 382 -17.84 9.83 -10.58
CA SER A 382 -16.64 10.49 -10.07
C SER A 382 -16.34 10.19 -8.60
N ALA A 383 -17.18 9.42 -7.89
CA ALA A 383 -17.03 9.19 -6.46
C ALA A 383 -17.48 7.79 -5.98
N GLY A 384 -17.59 6.84 -6.90
CA GLY A 384 -18.25 5.54 -6.65
C GLY A 384 -19.77 5.66 -6.66
N ASP A 385 -20.46 4.63 -6.16
CA ASP A 385 -21.93 4.58 -6.07
C ASP A 385 -22.47 4.83 -4.64
N GLY A 386 -21.57 5.09 -3.69
CA GLY A 386 -21.89 5.35 -2.30
C GLY A 386 -22.08 4.06 -1.50
N PRO A 387 -22.42 4.16 -0.20
CA PRO A 387 -22.49 2.97 0.65
C PRO A 387 -23.62 2.05 0.18
N THR A 388 -23.26 0.79 -0.02
CA THR A 388 -24.13 -0.35 -0.30
C THR A 388 -25.26 -0.39 0.72
N CYS A 389 -26.50 -0.51 0.25
CA CYS A 389 -27.64 -0.68 1.14
C CYS A 389 -27.51 -1.97 1.94
N ASN A 390 -27.61 -1.87 3.27
CA ASN A 390 -27.60 -3.03 4.15
C ASN A 390 -28.99 -3.67 4.20
N ASP A 391 -29.27 -4.53 3.22
CA ASP A 391 -30.59 -5.10 2.95
C ASP A 391 -30.73 -6.56 3.42
N GLY A 392 -29.68 -7.11 4.03
CA GLY A 392 -29.63 -8.49 4.51
C GLY A 392 -29.30 -9.51 3.42
N LEU A 393 -28.94 -9.07 2.21
CA LEU A 393 -28.74 -9.93 1.04
C LEU A 393 -27.28 -9.91 0.58
N ARG A 394 -26.86 -11.03 -0.02
CA ARG A 394 -25.64 -11.08 -0.83
C ARG A 394 -26.01 -10.94 -2.30
N GLN A 395 -25.34 -10.05 -3.01
CA GLN A 395 -25.51 -9.89 -4.45
C GLN A 395 -24.34 -10.55 -5.16
N THR A 396 -24.50 -11.83 -5.53
CA THR A 396 -23.43 -12.65 -6.13
C THR A 396 -22.86 -12.10 -7.44
N PHE A 397 -23.54 -11.14 -8.08
CA PHE A 397 -23.15 -10.58 -9.37
C PHE A 397 -22.38 -9.26 -9.28
N ASN A 398 -22.03 -8.83 -8.07
CA ASN A 398 -21.42 -7.52 -7.85
C ASN A 398 -20.10 -7.65 -7.07
N SER A 399 -19.32 -6.57 -7.09
CA SER A 399 -18.04 -6.41 -6.41
C SER A 399 -18.11 -6.87 -4.96
N ASN A 400 -17.21 -7.77 -4.57
CA ASN A 400 -17.14 -8.36 -3.22
C ASN A 400 -18.50 -8.86 -2.69
N VAL A 401 -19.34 -9.38 -3.60
CA VAL A 401 -20.71 -9.85 -3.39
C VAL A 401 -21.67 -8.84 -2.74
N LEU A 402 -21.32 -7.55 -2.73
CA LEU A 402 -21.98 -6.49 -1.95
C LEU A 402 -22.32 -6.97 -0.54
N ILE A 403 -21.33 -7.52 0.15
CA ILE A 403 -21.54 -7.93 1.53
C ILE A 403 -21.94 -6.73 2.39
N ASP A 404 -23.08 -6.87 3.06
CA ASP A 404 -23.58 -5.87 4.00
C ASP A 404 -22.55 -5.52 5.08
N TYR A 405 -22.45 -4.23 5.39
CA TYR A 405 -21.70 -3.78 6.55
C TYR A 405 -22.39 -4.25 7.86
N PRO A 406 -21.64 -4.41 8.97
CA PRO A 406 -22.22 -4.72 10.27
C PRO A 406 -22.98 -3.54 10.88
N TYR A 407 -23.90 -3.81 11.80
CA TYR A 407 -24.58 -2.82 12.63
C TYR A 407 -24.07 -2.87 14.06
N ILE A 408 -23.66 -1.73 14.60
CA ILE A 408 -23.37 -1.58 16.03
C ILE A 408 -24.67 -1.22 16.75
N ASP A 409 -25.19 -2.15 17.56
CA ASP A 409 -26.44 -1.95 18.31
C ASP A 409 -26.18 -1.20 19.62
N SER A 410 -25.03 -1.44 20.26
CA SER A 410 -24.65 -0.77 21.51
C SER A 410 -23.14 -0.76 21.71
N ALA A 411 -22.63 0.37 22.21
CA ALA A 411 -21.28 0.48 22.75
C ALA A 411 -21.31 1.15 24.12
N ARG A 412 -20.49 0.67 25.05
CA ARG A 412 -20.40 1.19 26.43
C ARG A 412 -18.95 1.27 26.89
N MET A 413 -18.59 2.39 27.50
CA MET A 413 -17.27 2.61 28.09
C MET A 413 -17.35 2.60 29.61
N TYR A 414 -16.41 1.89 30.23
CA TYR A 414 -16.26 1.78 31.67
C TYR A 414 -14.83 2.14 32.06
N VAL A 415 -14.64 2.82 33.18
CA VAL A 415 -13.31 2.97 33.79
C VAL A 415 -13.16 1.90 34.87
N VAL A 416 -12.13 1.07 34.77
CA VAL A 416 -11.87 -0.03 35.71
C VAL A 416 -10.40 0.06 36.14
N SER A 417 -10.16 0.43 37.40
CA SER A 417 -8.80 0.51 37.96
C SER A 417 -7.84 1.41 37.17
N GLY A 418 -8.36 2.51 36.61
CA GLY A 418 -7.60 3.46 35.79
C GLY A 418 -7.49 3.11 34.30
N ASP A 419 -7.92 1.92 33.88
CA ASP A 419 -8.03 1.54 32.48
C ASP A 419 -9.43 1.83 31.94
N THR A 420 -9.54 2.18 30.66
CA THR A 420 -10.84 2.27 29.98
C THR A 420 -11.16 0.96 29.28
N LEU A 421 -12.35 0.42 29.49
CA LEU A 421 -12.89 -0.77 28.84
C LEU A 421 -14.05 -0.38 27.95
N LEU A 422 -13.93 -0.67 26.65
CA LEU A 422 -15.00 -0.53 25.67
C LEU A 422 -15.66 -1.88 25.40
N LEU A 423 -16.97 -1.97 25.63
CA LEU A 423 -17.79 -3.12 25.25
C LEU A 423 -18.64 -2.75 24.04
N VAL A 424 -18.62 -3.59 23.01
CA VAL A 424 -19.36 -3.39 21.76
C VAL A 424 -20.21 -4.62 21.45
N TRP A 425 -21.46 -4.41 21.06
CA TRP A 425 -22.38 -5.42 20.59
C TRP A 425 -23.03 -4.98 19.29
N GLY A 426 -23.28 -5.94 18.42
CA GLY A 426 -23.93 -5.65 17.15
C GLY A 426 -24.34 -6.90 16.40
N ARG A 427 -24.78 -6.66 15.17
CA ARG A 427 -25.22 -7.67 14.20
C ARG A 427 -24.41 -7.55 12.93
N ALA A 428 -24.21 -8.67 12.25
CA ALA A 428 -23.63 -8.72 10.93
C ALA A 428 -24.45 -9.68 10.06
N LEU A 429 -24.20 -9.66 8.75
CA LEU A 429 -24.85 -10.58 7.82
C LEU A 429 -24.69 -12.04 8.29
N THR A 430 -25.77 -12.82 8.21
CA THR A 430 -25.71 -14.25 8.55
C THR A 430 -24.76 -14.95 7.57
N GLY A 431 -23.67 -15.52 8.10
CA GLY A 431 -22.60 -16.11 7.30
C GLY A 431 -21.36 -15.24 7.13
N ALA A 432 -21.31 -14.03 7.72
CA ALA A 432 -20.03 -13.38 8.00
C ALA A 432 -19.23 -14.20 9.03
N ASP A 433 -17.91 -14.19 8.94
CA ASP A 433 -17.01 -14.89 9.87
C ASP A 433 -16.54 -13.95 10.99
N SER A 434 -16.24 -12.70 10.63
CA SER A 434 -15.70 -11.73 11.59
C SER A 434 -16.17 -10.30 11.35
N VAL A 435 -16.06 -9.50 12.41
CA VAL A 435 -16.26 -8.05 12.40
C VAL A 435 -15.03 -7.37 13.00
N GLU A 436 -14.55 -6.33 12.34
CA GLU A 436 -13.51 -5.45 12.87
C GLU A 436 -14.13 -4.12 13.28
N VAL A 437 -13.76 -3.64 14.47
CA VAL A 437 -14.24 -2.35 14.99
C VAL A 437 -13.09 -1.37 15.04
N TYR A 438 -13.33 -0.16 14.54
CA TYR A 438 -12.36 0.90 14.39
C TYR A 438 -12.80 2.14 15.14
N LEU A 439 -11.83 2.88 15.67
CA LEU A 439 -12.01 4.27 16.02
C LEU A 439 -11.94 5.13 14.75
N VAL A 440 -12.90 6.04 14.61
CA VAL A 440 -12.96 6.98 13.49
C VAL A 440 -11.90 8.06 13.68
N SER A 441 -11.00 8.24 12.70
CA SER A 441 -9.92 9.25 12.75
C SER A 441 -10.44 10.69 12.62
N THR A 442 -11.48 10.84 11.80
CA THR A 442 -12.09 12.10 11.44
C THR A 442 -13.57 11.85 11.28
N PRO A 443 -14.43 12.29 12.22
CA PRO A 443 -15.86 12.30 11.98
C PRO A 443 -16.08 13.34 10.87
N ASP A 444 -16.04 12.90 9.62
CA ASP A 444 -16.30 13.77 8.50
C ASP A 444 -17.75 14.26 8.63
N THR A 445 -17.85 15.55 8.95
CA THR A 445 -19.11 16.31 9.04
C THR A 445 -19.19 17.33 7.90
N SER A 446 -18.19 17.34 7.00
CA SER A 446 -18.06 18.30 5.93
C SER A 446 -18.79 17.81 4.69
N LYS A 447 -19.78 18.62 4.28
CA LYS A 447 -20.83 18.25 3.34
C LYS A 447 -20.31 18.27 1.90
N CYS A 448 -20.11 17.10 1.29
CA CYS A 448 -20.22 16.97 -0.16
C CYS A 448 -21.69 16.67 -0.55
N PRO A 449 -22.21 17.22 -1.66
CA PRO A 449 -23.59 16.96 -2.08
C PRO A 449 -23.72 15.54 -2.64
N GLY A 450 -24.45 14.66 -1.94
CA GLY A 450 -24.61 13.23 -2.29
C GLY A 450 -24.83 12.28 -1.10
N ASP A 451 -24.60 12.80 0.12
CA ASP A 451 -24.96 12.22 1.42
C ASP A 451 -24.41 10.80 1.73
N MET A 452 -23.08 10.72 1.82
CA MET A 452 -22.31 9.66 2.49
C MET A 452 -22.24 9.86 4.02
N ASN A 453 -23.11 10.69 4.61
CA ASN A 453 -22.99 11.03 6.03
C ASN A 453 -23.21 9.79 6.90
N GLY A 454 -22.27 9.57 7.81
CA GLY A 454 -22.37 8.54 8.82
C GLY A 454 -21.47 7.35 8.56
N HIS A 455 -21.08 7.01 7.34
CA HIS A 455 -20.21 5.86 7.10
C HIS A 455 -18.74 6.32 7.20
N GLY A 456 -18.13 6.11 8.36
CA GLY A 456 -16.82 6.69 8.67
C GLY A 456 -15.64 6.01 8.01
N GLU A 457 -14.49 6.64 8.17
CA GLU A 457 -13.19 6.03 7.88
C GLU A 457 -12.65 5.35 9.15
N GLY A 458 -12.28 4.07 9.04
CA GLY A 458 -11.68 3.34 10.15
C GLY A 458 -10.20 3.71 10.34
N GLY A 459 -9.91 4.64 11.24
CA GLY A 459 -8.54 5.09 11.53
C GLY A 459 -7.75 4.06 12.33
N THR A 460 -8.15 3.82 13.58
CA THR A 460 -7.42 2.90 14.48
C THR A 460 -8.22 1.63 14.72
N LEU A 461 -7.67 0.47 14.37
CA LEU A 461 -8.27 -0.82 14.70
C LEU A 461 -8.31 -1.01 16.22
N LEU A 462 -9.50 -1.19 16.77
CA LEU A 462 -9.71 -1.48 18.20
C LEU A 462 -9.70 -2.98 18.47
N GLY A 463 -10.16 -3.79 17.51
CA GLY A 463 -10.04 -5.24 17.55
C GLY A 463 -11.02 -5.95 16.62
N ARG A 464 -11.02 -7.29 16.72
CA ARG A 464 -11.83 -8.19 15.90
C ARG A 464 -12.72 -9.09 16.77
N ALA A 465 -13.94 -9.32 16.33
CA ALA A 465 -14.91 -10.24 16.92
C ALA A 465 -15.28 -11.33 15.92
N ALA A 466 -15.52 -12.56 16.39
CA ALA A 466 -16.16 -13.59 15.59
C ALA A 466 -17.68 -13.31 15.52
N VAL A 467 -18.29 -13.64 14.38
CA VAL A 467 -19.74 -13.55 14.20
C VAL A 467 -20.36 -14.92 14.47
N LEU A 468 -21.35 -14.98 15.37
CA LEU A 468 -22.07 -16.20 15.72
C LEU A 468 -23.56 -15.96 15.53
N LEU A 469 -24.18 -16.70 14.59
CA LEU A 469 -25.60 -16.59 14.24
C LEU A 469 -26.03 -15.15 13.91
N GLY A 470 -25.15 -14.39 13.24
CA GLY A 470 -25.40 -13.00 12.84
C GLY A 470 -25.24 -11.97 13.96
N GLU A 471 -24.80 -12.37 15.15
CA GLU A 471 -24.48 -11.46 16.27
C GLU A 471 -22.96 -11.44 16.51
N PHE A 472 -22.43 -10.30 16.95
CA PHE A 472 -21.06 -10.17 17.42
C PHE A 472 -20.98 -9.38 18.73
N SER A 473 -19.95 -9.65 19.50
CA SER A 473 -19.61 -8.83 20.67
C SER A 473 -18.11 -8.84 20.92
N MET A 474 -17.58 -7.75 21.46
CA MET A 474 -16.19 -7.65 21.85
C MET A 474 -15.97 -6.73 23.04
N SER A 475 -14.83 -6.95 23.70
CA SER A 475 -14.31 -6.09 24.76
C SER A 475 -12.90 -5.62 24.38
N VAL A 476 -12.70 -4.31 24.33
CA VAL A 476 -11.41 -3.68 24.03
C VAL A 476 -10.91 -2.98 25.26
N LYS A 477 -9.71 -3.34 25.71
CA LYS A 477 -8.97 -2.52 26.66
C LYS A 477 -8.40 -1.33 25.89
N VAL A 478 -8.81 -0.15 26.28
CA VAL A 478 -8.37 1.12 25.71
C VAL A 478 -7.30 1.67 26.64
N ASP A 479 -6.06 1.72 26.15
CA ASP A 479 -4.94 2.27 26.90
C ASP A 479 -5.16 3.77 27.15
N SER A 480 -4.79 4.21 28.35
CA SER A 480 -4.67 5.62 28.75
C SER A 480 -3.73 6.44 27.86
N SER A 481 -2.80 5.81 27.14
CA SER A 481 -1.97 6.45 26.12
C SER A 481 -2.65 6.59 24.75
N GLY A 482 -3.89 6.11 24.63
CA GLY A 482 -4.70 6.21 23.43
C GLY A 482 -5.17 7.63 23.13
N PRO A 483 -6.01 7.81 22.11
CA PRO A 483 -6.57 9.12 21.75
C PRO A 483 -7.26 9.78 22.95
N ASP A 484 -7.34 11.10 22.99
CA ASP A 484 -7.97 11.80 24.11
C ASP A 484 -9.48 11.49 24.16
N TRP A 485 -9.83 10.49 24.97
CA TRP A 485 -11.20 10.00 25.14
C TRP A 485 -12.10 10.99 25.90
N SER A 486 -11.55 12.12 26.36
CA SER A 486 -12.31 13.17 27.04
C SER A 486 -12.94 14.18 26.07
N SER A 487 -12.55 14.16 24.79
CA SER A 487 -13.17 14.99 23.75
C SER A 487 -14.53 14.38 23.34
N GLY A 488 -15.62 15.09 23.63
CA GLY A 488 -16.99 14.57 23.65
C GLY A 488 -17.65 14.17 22.31
N SER A 489 -16.89 13.73 21.31
CA SER A 489 -17.40 13.27 20.01
C SER A 489 -16.54 12.16 19.40
N LEU A 490 -16.34 11.06 20.12
CA LEU A 490 -15.68 9.88 19.57
C LEU A 490 -16.71 8.99 18.89
N TYR A 491 -16.33 8.44 17.75
CA TYR A 491 -17.15 7.51 16.99
C TYR A 491 -16.39 6.23 16.74
N ILE A 492 -17.10 5.12 16.73
CA ILE A 492 -16.60 3.86 16.21
C ILE A 492 -17.37 3.46 14.95
N THR A 493 -16.71 2.74 14.07
CA THR A 493 -17.31 2.13 12.89
C THR A 493 -16.81 0.69 12.77
N SER A 494 -17.36 -0.08 11.85
CA SER A 494 -17.01 -1.47 11.69
C SER A 494 -17.16 -1.98 10.26
N ILE A 495 -16.37 -2.99 9.92
CA ILE A 495 -16.47 -3.76 8.68
C ILE A 495 -16.72 -5.23 9.05
N SER A 496 -17.30 -5.98 8.13
CA SER A 496 -17.43 -7.43 8.26
C SER A 496 -16.69 -8.15 7.14
N THR A 497 -16.23 -9.37 7.43
CA THR A 497 -15.58 -10.24 6.45
C THR A 497 -16.24 -11.61 6.48
N ASP A 498 -16.52 -12.16 5.32
CA ASP A 498 -17.06 -13.52 5.18
C ASP A 498 -15.99 -14.61 5.06
N PRO A 499 -16.36 -15.91 5.11
CA PRO A 499 -15.41 -17.02 5.00
C PRO A 499 -14.67 -17.11 3.65
N GLU A 500 -15.15 -16.43 2.62
CA GLU A 500 -14.51 -16.40 1.30
C GLU A 500 -13.50 -15.24 1.18
N GLY A 501 -13.44 -14.35 2.18
CA GLY A 501 -12.54 -13.20 2.19
C GLY A 501 -13.15 -11.94 1.59
N ASN A 502 -14.47 -11.87 1.36
CA ASN A 502 -15.12 -10.63 0.96
C ASN A 502 -15.29 -9.72 2.19
N THR A 503 -14.79 -8.49 2.11
CA THR A 503 -14.95 -7.43 3.11
C THR A 503 -16.01 -6.41 2.71
N SER A 504 -16.84 -5.99 3.67
CA SER A 504 -17.84 -4.94 3.50
C SER A 504 -17.24 -3.53 3.51
N GLU A 505 -18.04 -2.56 3.09
CA GLU A 505 -17.78 -1.16 3.41
C GLU A 505 -17.91 -0.92 4.93
N PHE A 506 -17.58 0.31 5.36
CA PHE A 506 -17.73 0.72 6.74
C PHE A 506 -19.20 0.94 7.13
N SER A 507 -19.54 0.51 8.34
CA SER A 507 -20.83 0.80 8.96
C SER A 507 -21.01 2.28 9.27
N GLU A 508 -22.24 2.66 9.59
CA GLU A 508 -22.50 3.96 10.21
C GLU A 508 -21.66 4.16 11.49
N ASN A 509 -21.31 5.41 11.74
CA ASN A 509 -20.52 5.92 12.84
C ASN A 509 -21.38 5.87 14.09
N PHE A 510 -21.03 4.98 15.00
CA PHE A 510 -21.68 4.84 16.28
C PHE A 510 -21.03 5.78 17.29
N PRO A 511 -21.77 6.76 17.86
CA PRO A 511 -21.23 7.66 18.85
C PRO A 511 -20.90 6.91 20.14
N LEU A 512 -19.69 7.11 20.65
CA LEU A 512 -19.31 6.58 21.94
C LEU A 512 -19.81 7.50 23.07
N PRO A 513 -20.44 6.93 24.12
CA PRO A 513 -20.80 7.71 25.28
C PRO A 513 -19.54 8.14 26.05
N VAL A 514 -19.60 9.30 26.71
CA VAL A 514 -18.57 9.72 27.68
C VAL A 514 -18.37 8.60 28.70
N PRO A 515 -17.12 8.25 29.07
CA PRO A 515 -16.87 7.24 30.08
C PRO A 515 -17.69 7.54 31.34
N VAL A 516 -18.50 6.57 31.75
CA VAL A 516 -19.15 6.65 33.07
C VAL A 516 -18.02 6.46 34.08
N GLY A 517 -17.74 7.49 34.88
CA GLY A 517 -16.67 7.44 35.89
C GLY A 517 -16.88 6.29 36.88
N GLU A 518 -15.91 6.07 37.77
CA GLU A 518 -16.06 5.22 38.96
C GLU A 518 -17.17 5.81 39.86
N SER A 519 -18.43 5.78 39.44
CA SER A 519 -19.54 5.83 40.38
C SER A 519 -19.53 4.50 41.10
N ASP A 520 -19.63 4.54 42.42
CA ASP A 520 -19.63 3.44 43.40
C ASP A 520 -20.56 2.22 43.09
N GLU A 521 -21.19 2.13 41.91
CA GLU A 521 -22.17 1.11 41.53
C GLU A 521 -21.60 -0.14 40.80
N LEU A 522 -20.31 -0.18 40.42
CA LEU A 522 -19.76 -1.27 39.58
C LEU A 522 -18.40 -1.79 40.07
N GLY A 523 -18.42 -2.63 41.11
CA GLY A 523 -17.27 -3.45 41.52
C GLY A 523 -17.07 -4.66 40.60
N VAL A 524 -16.67 -4.46 39.36
CA VAL A 524 -16.38 -5.56 38.42
C VAL A 524 -15.05 -6.22 38.82
N SER A 525 -15.12 -7.39 39.46
CA SER A 525 -13.94 -8.07 40.03
C SER A 525 -13.36 -9.20 39.17
N GLU A 526 -14.08 -9.75 38.18
CA GLU A 526 -13.54 -10.81 37.34
C GLU A 526 -14.34 -11.00 36.04
N PHE A 527 -13.67 -11.02 34.88
CA PHE A 527 -14.25 -11.43 33.59
C PHE A 527 -13.92 -12.90 33.33
N VAL A 528 -14.95 -13.75 33.23
CA VAL A 528 -14.78 -15.15 32.81
C VAL A 528 -14.86 -15.20 31.28
N ARG A 529 -13.73 -15.47 30.60
CA ARG A 529 -13.71 -15.75 29.14
C ARG A 529 -14.62 -16.95 28.85
N SER A 530 -15.39 -16.84 27.76
CA SER A 530 -16.39 -17.82 27.30
C SER A 530 -15.92 -19.27 27.46
N PRO A 531 -16.50 -20.03 28.40
CA PRO A 531 -16.31 -21.47 28.46
C PRO A 531 -17.38 -22.17 27.61
N LYS A 532 -17.15 -23.45 27.28
CA LYS A 532 -18.08 -24.31 26.52
C LYS A 532 -19.53 -24.15 27.04
N PRO A 533 -20.57 -24.32 26.19
CA PRO A 533 -21.98 -24.12 26.54
C PRO A 533 -22.46 -24.79 27.84
N ASP A 534 -21.78 -25.85 28.28
CA ASP A 534 -22.14 -26.61 29.49
C ASP A 534 -21.29 -26.28 30.73
N ALA A 535 -20.38 -25.32 30.64
CA ALA A 535 -19.49 -24.99 31.75
C ALA A 535 -20.26 -24.30 32.87
N HIS A 536 -19.97 -24.75 34.10
CA HIS A 536 -20.42 -24.09 35.31
C HIS A 536 -19.59 -22.83 35.52
N VAL A 537 -20.22 -21.66 35.39
CA VAL A 537 -19.60 -20.38 35.75
C VAL A 537 -19.76 -20.20 37.25
N ARG A 538 -18.65 -19.95 37.93
CA ARG A 538 -18.61 -19.56 39.34
C ARG A 538 -17.93 -18.22 39.43
N ILE A 539 -18.60 -17.24 40.04
CA ILE A 539 -18.05 -15.91 40.25
C ILE A 539 -17.84 -15.76 41.75
N TYR A 540 -16.61 -15.41 42.12
CA TYR A 540 -16.22 -15.19 43.51
C TYR A 540 -16.04 -13.69 43.76
N GLY A 541 -16.32 -13.27 44.98
CA GLY A 541 -16.08 -11.90 45.42
C GLY A 541 -14.63 -11.65 45.74
N ALA A 542 -14.28 -10.37 45.91
CA ALA A 542 -12.98 -9.96 46.43
C ALA A 542 -12.68 -10.55 47.83
N ASP A 543 -13.70 -10.99 48.59
CA ASP A 543 -13.56 -11.70 49.87
C ASP A 543 -13.41 -13.23 49.70
N GLY A 544 -13.31 -13.73 48.47
CA GLY A 544 -13.20 -15.14 48.14
C GLY A 544 -14.50 -15.93 48.25
N ARG A 545 -15.65 -15.30 48.56
CA ARG A 545 -16.94 -16.00 48.66
C ARG A 545 -17.58 -16.19 47.29
N LEU A 546 -18.21 -17.34 47.09
CA LEU A 546 -18.99 -17.63 45.88
C LEU A 546 -20.23 -16.72 45.86
N ILE A 547 -20.31 -15.88 44.84
CA ILE A 547 -21.39 -14.91 44.65
C ILE A 547 -22.46 -15.45 43.73
N PHE A 548 -22.04 -16.14 42.67
CA PHE A 548 -22.93 -16.67 41.64
C PHE A 548 -22.43 -18.03 41.15
N THR A 549 -23.36 -18.93 40.87
CA THR A 549 -23.09 -20.20 40.19
C THR A 549 -24.24 -20.52 39.24
N GLY A 550 -23.93 -20.85 37.98
CA GLY A 550 -24.92 -21.22 36.97
C GLY A 550 -24.28 -21.94 35.79
N ARG A 551 -25.10 -22.57 34.93
CA ARG A 551 -24.62 -23.14 33.67
C ARG A 551 -24.65 -22.06 32.59
N TYR A 552 -23.60 -22.00 31.79
CA TYR A 552 -23.50 -21.01 30.71
C TYR A 552 -24.67 -21.11 29.71
N GLY A 553 -25.14 -22.32 29.41
CA GLY A 553 -26.28 -22.57 28.52
C GLY A 553 -27.63 -21.99 28.97
N ASP A 554 -27.78 -21.59 30.24
CA ASP A 554 -28.98 -20.89 30.72
C ASP A 554 -28.99 -19.40 30.30
N PHE A 555 -27.86 -18.91 29.77
CA PHE A 555 -27.63 -17.56 29.27
C PHE A 555 -27.44 -17.61 27.75
N THR A 556 -28.54 -17.62 27.01
CA THR A 556 -28.51 -17.77 25.55
C THR A 556 -27.85 -16.57 24.86
N GLY A 557 -26.75 -16.80 24.14
CA GLY A 557 -26.25 -16.02 23.00
C GLY A 557 -25.58 -14.68 23.28
N ARG A 558 -25.85 -14.03 24.42
CA ARG A 558 -25.34 -12.68 24.72
C ARG A 558 -24.28 -12.72 25.81
N GLY A 559 -23.19 -11.96 25.63
CA GLY A 559 -22.18 -11.76 26.67
C GLY A 559 -22.82 -11.20 27.93
N VAL A 560 -22.76 -11.95 29.04
CA VAL A 560 -23.37 -11.53 30.31
C VAL A 560 -22.36 -10.75 31.13
N LEU A 561 -22.66 -9.49 31.42
CA LEU A 561 -21.89 -8.68 32.38
C LEU A 561 -22.53 -8.80 33.76
N PHE A 562 -21.77 -9.33 34.71
CA PHE A 562 -22.18 -9.40 36.11
C PHE A 562 -21.70 -8.14 36.84
N VAL A 563 -22.64 -7.34 37.30
CA VAL A 563 -22.37 -6.22 38.19
C VAL A 563 -22.37 -6.74 39.60
N VAL A 564 -21.23 -6.63 40.27
CA VAL A 564 -21.03 -7.09 41.64
C VAL A 564 -20.78 -5.89 42.55
N GLU A 565 -21.54 -5.78 43.63
CA GLU A 565 -21.34 -4.77 44.68
C GLU A 565 -21.38 -5.46 46.04
N GLY A 566 -20.41 -5.16 46.91
CA GLY A 566 -20.35 -5.73 48.26
C GLY A 566 -20.33 -7.27 48.31
N GLY A 567 -19.77 -7.93 47.31
CA GLY A 567 -19.75 -9.40 47.24
C GLY A 567 -21.09 -10.03 46.82
N ARG A 568 -21.99 -9.28 46.18
CA ARG A 568 -23.27 -9.77 45.65
C ARG A 568 -23.44 -9.34 44.18
N VAL A 569 -23.91 -10.26 43.32
CA VAL A 569 -24.37 -9.88 41.97
C VAL A 569 -25.64 -9.07 42.16
N ILE A 570 -25.55 -7.78 41.92
CA ILE A 570 -26.68 -6.85 42.06
C ILE A 570 -27.39 -6.64 40.73
N LYS A 571 -26.71 -6.88 39.60
CA LYS A 571 -27.31 -6.75 38.28
C LYS A 571 -26.67 -7.72 37.30
N VAL A 572 -27.50 -8.42 36.55
CA VAL A 572 -27.09 -9.23 35.39
C VAL A 572 -27.50 -8.43 34.17
N LEU A 573 -26.52 -7.84 33.50
CA LEU A 573 -26.75 -7.13 32.24
C LEU A 573 -26.68 -8.18 31.12
N ARG A 574 -27.82 -8.38 30.46
CA ARG A 574 -28.02 -9.29 29.34
C ARG A 574 -27.96 -8.55 28.02
#